data_AF-A0A0D1YRX7-F1
#
_entry.id   AF-A0A0D1YRX7-F1
#
_cell.length_a   1.000
_cell.length_b   1.000
_cell.length_c   1.000
_cell.angle_alpha   90.00
_cell.angle_beta   90.00
_cell.angle_gamma   90.00
#
_symmetry.space_group_name_H-M   'P 1'
#
loop_
_entity.id
_entity.type
_entity.pdbx_description
1 polymer ?
#
loop_
_entity_poly.entity_id
_entity_poly.type
_entity_poly.pdbx_seq_one_letter_code
_entity_poly.pdbx_strand_id
1 'polypeptide(L)'
;MDAIVQAILNLSRLEVKLIRISDQKPNSFVMELEARVVRTGPISAVLMPMKVDMVGPKGTFGVAQLPEIKTNPSGTDVHVPPQTIDIVNHEAFEAFVKSITLDEQIVLRLDNGKGKIKALFMTANINYVKDVDIPGMNGAKIEIVKTVPQPDGTFKNTIKVINPSPLEIDVPYNTFHFVDETGTVFAEQKGKLYITRGDSYHEVTGTVKAKNPKGEIHLVGVSVDQDSWMKVTITYFDSVVTLPPEMVSLTS
;
A
#
# COMPACT_ATOMS: atom_id res chain seq x y z
N MET A 1 21.65 -31.64 6.55
CA MET A 1 20.73 -30.87 7.42
C MET A 1 20.24 -29.62 6.71
N ASP A 2 21.14 -28.80 6.16
CA ASP A 2 20.80 -27.58 5.41
C ASP A 2 19.77 -27.82 4.31
N ALA A 3 19.88 -28.90 3.54
CA ALA A 3 18.89 -29.24 2.51
C ALA A 3 17.47 -29.48 3.06
N ILE A 4 17.32 -30.09 4.24
CA ILE A 4 16.02 -30.34 4.88
C ILE A 4 15.44 -29.03 5.40
N VAL A 5 16.26 -28.24 6.10
CA VAL A 5 15.87 -26.94 6.61
C VAL A 5 15.49 -26.00 5.46
N GLN A 6 16.24 -26.02 4.37
CA GLN A 6 15.93 -25.28 3.15
C GLN A 6 14.63 -25.74 2.50
N ALA A 7 14.36 -27.05 2.44
CA ALA A 7 13.10 -27.57 1.91
C ALA A 7 11.89 -27.12 2.76
N ILE A 8 12.00 -27.20 4.09
CA ILE A 8 10.96 -26.68 5.00
C ILE A 8 10.79 -25.18 4.83
N LEU A 9 11.90 -24.43 4.76
CA LEU A 9 11.88 -23.00 4.50
C LEU A 9 11.15 -22.73 3.19
N ASN A 10 11.45 -23.41 2.09
CA ASN A 10 10.79 -23.21 0.80
C ASN A 10 9.28 -23.47 0.86
N LEU A 11 8.85 -24.47 1.63
CA LEU A 11 7.44 -24.82 1.81
C LEU A 11 6.67 -23.91 2.78
N SER A 12 7.37 -23.15 3.63
CA SER A 12 6.73 -22.21 4.55
C SER A 12 6.01 -21.10 3.80
N ARG A 13 4.99 -20.50 4.41
CA ARG A 13 4.25 -19.38 3.83
C ARG A 13 4.27 -18.19 4.77
N LEU A 14 4.39 -17.00 4.19
CA LEU A 14 4.24 -15.72 4.88
C LEU A 14 2.89 -15.14 4.48
N GLU A 15 1.99 -15.02 5.44
CA GLU A 15 0.65 -14.47 5.26
C GLU A 15 0.63 -13.05 5.83
N VAL A 16 0.60 -12.04 4.97
CA VAL A 16 0.61 -10.64 5.39
C VAL A 16 -0.72 -10.27 6.05
N LYS A 17 -0.65 -9.66 7.23
CA LYS A 17 -1.81 -9.14 7.96
C LYS A 17 -1.94 -7.63 7.81
N LEU A 18 -0.81 -6.93 7.83
CA LEU A 18 -0.73 -5.48 7.77
C LEU A 18 0.64 -5.07 7.21
N ILE A 19 0.64 -4.12 6.29
CA ILE A 19 1.83 -3.35 5.91
C ILE A 19 1.49 -1.89 6.16
N ARG A 20 2.27 -1.17 6.95
CA ARG A 20 2.07 0.27 7.16
C ARG A 20 3.23 1.05 6.54
N ILE A 21 2.89 2.02 5.70
CA ILE A 21 3.83 2.95 5.07
C ILE A 21 3.60 4.36 5.61
N SER A 22 4.66 4.98 6.12
CA SER A 22 4.67 6.34 6.66
C SER A 22 5.98 7.07 6.33
N ASP A 23 6.09 8.35 6.71
CA ASP A 23 7.28 9.21 6.50
C ASP A 23 7.84 9.11 5.07
N GLN A 24 6.97 9.33 4.08
CA GLN A 24 7.32 9.26 2.67
C GLN A 24 8.22 10.44 2.31
N LYS A 25 9.38 10.13 1.72
CA LYS A 25 10.38 11.08 1.22
C LYS A 25 10.67 10.77 -0.24
N PRO A 26 11.46 11.56 -0.98
CA PRO A 26 11.73 11.25 -2.37
C PRO A 26 12.40 9.88 -2.53
N ASN A 27 13.38 9.53 -1.70
CA ASN A 27 14.18 8.30 -1.85
C ASN A 27 13.98 7.27 -0.74
N SER A 28 12.98 7.44 0.13
CA SER A 28 12.77 6.51 1.25
C SER A 28 11.35 6.57 1.79
N PHE A 29 10.99 5.58 2.59
CA PHE A 29 9.78 5.59 3.42
C PHE A 29 10.01 4.74 4.66
N VAL A 30 9.19 4.90 5.70
CA VAL A 30 9.16 3.98 6.84
C VAL A 30 8.14 2.88 6.56
N MET A 31 8.55 1.63 6.80
CA MET A 31 7.72 0.44 6.66
C MET A 31 7.66 -0.33 7.97
N GLU A 32 6.47 -0.79 8.30
CA GLU A 32 6.18 -1.75 9.37
C GLU A 32 5.37 -2.91 8.78
N LEU A 33 5.64 -4.14 9.23
CA LEU A 33 4.98 -5.34 8.69
C LEU A 33 4.52 -6.25 9.82
N GLU A 34 3.25 -6.63 9.78
CA GLU A 34 2.72 -7.75 10.56
C GLU A 34 2.32 -8.88 9.63
N ALA A 35 2.74 -10.09 9.97
CA ALA A 35 2.44 -11.27 9.18
C ALA A 35 2.30 -12.49 10.09
N ARG A 36 1.81 -13.59 9.51
CA ARG A 36 1.85 -14.92 10.12
C ARG A 36 2.67 -15.84 9.24
N VAL A 37 3.66 -16.50 9.83
CA VAL A 37 4.43 -17.55 9.14
C VAL A 37 3.84 -18.90 9.53
N VAL A 38 3.50 -19.71 8.53
CA VAL A 38 2.94 -21.05 8.69
C VAL A 38 3.77 -22.09 7.94
N ARG A 39 3.52 -23.37 8.24
CA ARG A 39 4.22 -24.53 7.61
C ARG A 39 5.74 -24.49 7.83
N THR A 40 6.15 -24.11 9.02
CA THR A 40 7.56 -23.96 9.46
C THR A 40 8.21 -25.28 9.91
N GLY A 41 7.53 -26.41 9.68
CA GLY A 41 7.97 -27.74 10.09
C GLY A 41 7.45 -28.16 11.47
N PRO A 42 7.73 -29.39 11.89
CA PRO A 42 7.18 -29.98 13.12
C PRO A 42 7.91 -29.55 14.40
N ILE A 43 8.99 -28.75 14.29
CA ILE A 43 9.87 -28.39 15.41
C ILE A 43 10.05 -26.87 15.43
N SER A 44 10.03 -26.27 16.62
CA SER A 44 10.33 -24.85 16.80
C SER A 44 11.76 -24.52 16.38
N ALA A 45 11.92 -23.40 15.69
CA ALA A 45 13.23 -22.94 15.21
C ALA A 45 13.38 -21.44 15.39
N VAL A 46 14.63 -20.96 15.33
CA VAL A 46 14.96 -19.54 15.40
C VAL A 46 15.60 -19.14 14.08
N LEU A 47 14.91 -18.32 13.31
CA LEU A 47 15.48 -17.61 12.16
C LEU A 47 16.29 -16.43 12.70
N MET A 48 17.59 -16.43 12.46
CA MET A 48 18.44 -15.32 12.86
C MET A 48 18.13 -14.07 12.00
N PRO A 49 18.32 -12.84 12.53
CA PRO A 49 18.14 -11.62 11.77
C PRO A 49 18.95 -11.62 10.47
N MET A 50 18.38 -11.06 9.40
CA MET A 50 19.04 -10.94 8.10
C MET A 50 18.48 -9.78 7.29
N LYS A 51 19.18 -9.41 6.21
CA LYS A 51 18.66 -8.50 5.19
C LYS A 51 18.09 -9.29 4.02
N VAL A 52 17.03 -8.77 3.42
CA VAL A 52 16.40 -9.33 2.22
C VAL A 52 16.11 -8.20 1.23
N ASP A 53 16.26 -8.49 -0.05
CA ASP A 53 15.86 -7.59 -1.12
C ASP A 53 14.35 -7.64 -1.29
N MET A 54 13.74 -6.46 -1.45
CA MET A 54 12.33 -6.30 -1.80
C MET A 54 12.21 -6.18 -3.32
N VAL A 55 11.63 -7.21 -3.96
CA VAL A 55 11.56 -7.35 -5.40
C VAL A 55 10.11 -7.25 -5.86
N GLY A 56 9.83 -6.23 -6.67
CA GLY A 56 8.54 -6.01 -7.31
C GLY A 56 8.53 -6.46 -8.77
N PRO A 57 7.50 -6.09 -9.54
CA PRO A 57 7.31 -6.53 -10.93
C PRO A 57 8.47 -6.16 -11.88
N LYS A 58 9.17 -5.05 -11.59
CA LYS A 58 10.29 -4.54 -12.39
C LYS A 58 11.66 -4.71 -11.70
N GLY A 59 11.75 -5.54 -10.67
CA GLY A 59 13.01 -5.87 -9.99
C GLY A 59 13.10 -5.30 -8.57
N THR A 60 14.32 -5.29 -8.02
CA THR A 60 14.60 -4.87 -6.65
C THR A 60 14.41 -3.36 -6.49
N PHE A 61 13.60 -2.96 -5.50
CA PHE A 61 13.35 -1.55 -5.21
C PHE A 61 13.80 -1.10 -3.82
N GLY A 62 14.08 -2.02 -2.90
CA GLY A 62 14.56 -1.70 -1.56
C GLY A 62 15.13 -2.92 -0.84
N VAL A 63 15.57 -2.71 0.40
CA VAL A 63 16.12 -3.77 1.27
C VAL A 63 15.44 -3.68 2.64
N ALA A 64 14.92 -4.80 3.13
CA ALA A 64 14.31 -4.89 4.46
C ALA A 64 15.22 -5.67 5.41
N GLN A 65 15.27 -5.23 6.67
CA GLN A 65 15.84 -5.96 7.79
C GLN A 65 14.76 -6.84 8.42
N LEU A 66 14.93 -8.15 8.33
CA LEU A 66 14.11 -9.12 9.06
C LEU A 66 14.68 -9.30 10.48
N PRO A 67 13.84 -9.27 11.52
CA PRO A 67 14.27 -9.50 12.90
C PRO A 67 14.53 -10.99 13.14
N GLU A 68 14.94 -11.33 14.37
CA GLU A 68 14.92 -12.72 14.82
C GLU A 68 13.46 -13.22 14.88
N ILE A 69 13.19 -14.38 14.28
CA ILE A 69 11.84 -14.96 14.28
C ILE A 69 11.89 -16.34 14.92
N LYS A 70 11.15 -16.52 16.01
CA LYS A 70 11.01 -17.81 16.71
C LYS A 70 9.78 -18.54 16.22
N THR A 71 9.97 -19.48 15.31
CA THR A 71 8.88 -20.27 14.75
C THR A 71 8.42 -21.37 15.69
N ASN A 72 7.17 -21.77 15.56
CA ASN A 72 6.60 -22.95 16.20
C ASN A 72 5.75 -23.75 15.20
N PRO A 73 5.40 -25.02 15.48
CA PRO A 73 4.66 -25.87 14.53
C PRO A 73 3.23 -25.42 14.23
N SER A 74 2.58 -24.66 15.11
CA SER A 74 1.22 -24.12 14.90
C SER A 74 1.20 -22.79 14.14
N GLY A 75 2.38 -22.30 13.74
CA GLY A 75 2.56 -21.01 13.09
C GLY A 75 2.80 -19.87 14.07
N THR A 76 3.43 -18.83 13.57
CA THR A 76 4.00 -17.76 14.39
C THR A 76 3.65 -16.41 13.80
N ASP A 77 3.14 -15.52 14.65
CA ASP A 77 2.96 -14.12 14.26
C ASP A 77 4.31 -13.41 14.30
N VAL A 78 4.60 -12.69 13.22
CA VAL A 78 5.85 -11.97 12.99
C VAL A 78 5.53 -10.50 12.94
N HIS A 79 6.26 -9.73 13.73
CA HIS A 79 6.23 -8.29 13.70
C HIS A 79 7.61 -7.78 13.30
N VAL A 80 7.68 -7.13 12.16
CA VAL A 80 8.84 -6.39 11.71
C VAL A 80 8.61 -4.93 12.12
N PRO A 81 9.41 -4.41 13.07
CA PRO A 81 9.20 -3.07 13.59
C PRO A 81 9.41 -2.00 12.50
N PRO A 82 8.89 -0.78 12.72
CA PRO A 82 9.11 0.35 11.81
C PRO A 82 10.59 0.52 11.48
N GLN A 83 10.90 0.53 10.18
CA GLN A 83 12.25 0.73 9.66
C GLN A 83 12.22 1.58 8.40
N THR A 84 13.28 2.35 8.18
CA THR A 84 13.45 3.09 6.91
C THR A 84 13.87 2.14 5.81
N ILE A 85 13.13 2.18 4.71
CA ILE A 85 13.45 1.51 3.45
C ILE A 85 13.95 2.58 2.48
N ASP A 86 15.20 2.43 2.05
CA ASP A 86 15.76 3.24 0.97
C ASP A 86 15.30 2.70 -0.39
N ILE A 87 14.87 3.59 -1.27
CA ILE A 87 14.48 3.28 -2.64
C ILE A 87 15.75 3.21 -3.49
N VAL A 88 16.18 1.99 -3.83
CA VAL A 88 17.41 1.77 -4.61
C VAL A 88 17.17 1.83 -6.13
N ASN A 89 15.92 1.65 -6.55
CA ASN A 89 15.49 1.78 -7.95
C ASN A 89 14.06 2.33 -7.99
N HIS A 90 13.95 3.58 -8.45
CA HIS A 90 12.68 4.29 -8.55
C HIS A 90 11.71 3.69 -9.56
N GLU A 91 12.20 3.24 -10.72
CA GLU A 91 11.34 2.61 -11.72
C GLU A 91 10.71 1.31 -11.18
N ALA A 92 11.52 0.51 -10.47
CA ALA A 92 11.04 -0.71 -9.83
C ALA A 92 10.05 -0.42 -8.70
N PHE A 93 10.32 0.62 -7.90
CA PHE A 93 9.44 1.06 -6.83
C PHE A 93 8.10 1.59 -7.36
N GLU A 94 8.12 2.49 -8.34
CA GLU A 94 6.91 3.05 -8.95
C GLU A 94 6.06 1.96 -9.60
N ALA A 95 6.67 0.96 -10.24
CA ALA A 95 5.96 -0.19 -10.77
C ALA A 95 5.30 -1.03 -9.66
N PHE A 96 5.99 -1.21 -8.53
CA PHE A 96 5.41 -1.86 -7.36
C PHE A 96 4.22 -1.08 -6.80
N VAL A 97 4.36 0.24 -6.60
CA VAL A 97 3.26 1.10 -6.11
C VAL A 97 2.09 1.12 -7.08
N LYS A 98 2.36 1.19 -8.39
CA LYS A 98 1.32 1.12 -9.42
C LYS A 98 0.54 -0.20 -9.33
N SER A 99 1.24 -1.32 -9.24
CA SER A 99 0.61 -2.63 -9.16
C SER A 99 -0.19 -2.81 -7.86
N ILE A 100 0.33 -2.41 -6.70
CA ILE A 100 -0.45 -2.55 -5.46
C ILE A 100 -1.69 -1.64 -5.44
N THR A 101 -1.69 -0.51 -6.16
CA THR A 101 -2.86 0.38 -6.28
C THR A 101 -3.88 -0.12 -7.31
N LEU A 102 -3.44 -0.64 -8.46
CA LEU A 102 -4.33 -0.95 -9.58
C LEU A 102 -4.75 -2.42 -9.67
N ASP A 103 -3.86 -3.34 -9.29
CA ASP A 103 -4.09 -4.77 -9.46
C ASP A 103 -4.88 -5.34 -8.27
N GLU A 104 -5.60 -6.45 -8.49
CA GLU A 104 -6.31 -7.17 -7.43
C GLU A 104 -5.35 -7.90 -6.49
N GLN A 105 -4.21 -8.36 -7.02
CA GLN A 105 -3.19 -9.09 -6.28
C GLN A 105 -1.82 -8.78 -6.87
N ILE A 106 -0.82 -8.66 -6.00
CA ILE A 106 0.59 -8.51 -6.35
C ILE A 106 1.44 -9.52 -5.58
N VAL A 107 2.54 -9.94 -6.19
CA VAL A 107 3.59 -10.71 -5.50
C VAL A 107 4.74 -9.79 -5.15
N LEU A 108 5.00 -9.61 -3.86
CA LEU A 108 6.26 -9.07 -3.36
C LEU A 108 7.20 -10.24 -3.10
N ARG A 109 8.35 -10.26 -3.76
CA ARG A 109 9.35 -11.29 -3.49
C ARG A 109 10.43 -10.76 -2.56
N LEU A 110 10.65 -11.45 -1.45
CA LEU A 110 11.78 -11.27 -0.56
C LEU A 110 12.91 -12.18 -1.04
N ASP A 111 13.98 -11.61 -1.58
CA ASP A 111 15.06 -12.37 -2.21
C ASP A 111 16.44 -12.07 -1.60
N ASN A 112 17.46 -12.76 -2.05
CA ASN A 112 18.87 -12.58 -1.70
C ASN A 112 19.19 -12.63 -0.19
N GLY A 113 18.28 -13.16 0.63
CA GLY A 113 18.53 -13.33 2.05
C GLY A 113 19.50 -14.47 2.30
N LYS A 114 20.67 -14.16 2.85
CA LYS A 114 21.59 -15.17 3.40
C LYS A 114 21.45 -15.20 4.91
N GLY A 115 21.00 -16.33 5.45
CA GLY A 115 20.61 -16.42 6.85
C GLY A 115 21.03 -17.72 7.52
N LYS A 116 20.68 -17.83 8.80
CA LYS A 116 20.86 -19.03 9.60
C LYS A 116 19.58 -19.37 10.34
N ILE A 117 19.26 -20.66 10.41
CA ILE A 117 18.18 -21.19 11.25
C ILE A 117 18.80 -22.07 12.33
N LYS A 118 18.37 -21.89 13.59
CA LYS A 118 18.76 -22.72 14.73
C LYS A 118 17.59 -23.57 15.19
N ALA A 119 17.79 -24.87 15.36
CA ALA A 119 16.81 -25.79 15.92
C ALA A 119 17.52 -26.98 16.59
N LEU A 120 17.05 -27.45 17.73
CA LEU A 120 17.60 -28.62 18.45
C LEU A 120 19.13 -28.61 18.58
N PHE A 121 19.71 -27.50 19.05
CA PHE A 121 21.17 -27.29 19.18
C PHE A 121 21.97 -27.34 17.88
N MET A 122 21.32 -27.45 16.73
CA MET A 122 21.93 -27.44 15.42
C MET A 122 21.70 -26.08 14.73
N THR A 123 22.59 -25.72 13.80
CA THR A 123 22.49 -24.52 12.97
C THR A 123 22.61 -24.92 11.51
N ALA A 124 21.72 -24.39 10.67
CA ALA A 124 21.75 -24.57 9.22
C ALA A 124 21.89 -23.22 8.51
N ASN A 125 22.66 -23.19 7.43
CA ASN A 125 22.68 -22.03 6.55
C ASN A 125 21.51 -22.12 5.57
N ILE A 126 20.92 -20.98 5.23
CA ILE A 126 19.77 -20.91 4.34
C ILE A 126 19.93 -19.79 3.30
N ASN A 127 19.28 -20.00 2.17
CA ASN A 127 18.94 -18.97 1.21
C ASN A 127 17.45 -18.64 1.39
N TYR A 128 17.16 -17.46 1.93
CA TYR A 128 15.81 -16.98 2.12
C TYR A 128 15.29 -16.36 0.83
N VAL A 129 14.33 -17.04 0.22
CA VAL A 129 13.59 -16.59 -0.96
C VAL A 129 12.12 -16.88 -0.69
N LYS A 130 11.29 -15.83 -0.68
CA LYS A 130 9.87 -15.93 -0.37
C LYS A 130 9.04 -15.04 -1.28
N ASP A 131 8.12 -15.67 -1.99
CA ASP A 131 7.03 -14.94 -2.64
C ASP A 131 5.95 -14.66 -1.58
N VAL A 132 5.52 -13.40 -1.53
CA VAL A 132 4.54 -12.89 -0.58
C VAL A 132 3.37 -12.37 -1.40
N ASP A 133 2.27 -13.12 -1.37
CA ASP A 133 1.02 -12.74 -1.98
C ASP A 133 0.37 -11.62 -1.17
N ILE A 134 0.15 -10.47 -1.82
CA ILE A 134 -0.47 -9.30 -1.21
C ILE A 134 -1.72 -8.96 -2.02
N PRO A 135 -2.92 -8.95 -1.41
CA PRO A 135 -4.10 -8.35 -2.02
C PRO A 135 -3.80 -6.87 -2.33
N GLY A 136 -3.96 -6.47 -3.59
CA GLY A 136 -3.85 -5.08 -4.00
C GLY A 136 -5.11 -4.29 -3.65
N MET A 137 -5.15 -3.02 -4.01
CA MET A 137 -6.30 -2.15 -3.79
C MET A 137 -7.41 -2.35 -4.82
N ASN A 138 -7.12 -3.03 -5.94
CA ASN A 138 -8.06 -3.32 -7.04
C ASN A 138 -8.69 -2.04 -7.63
N GLY A 139 -7.84 -1.04 -7.89
CA GLY A 139 -8.25 0.33 -8.16
C GLY A 139 -8.76 0.99 -6.88
N ALA A 140 -8.17 2.11 -6.46
CA ALA A 140 -8.65 2.80 -5.27
C ALA A 140 -10.14 3.13 -5.41
N LYS A 141 -10.99 2.54 -4.56
CA LYS A 141 -12.45 2.76 -4.62
C LYS A 141 -12.81 3.89 -3.68
N ILE A 142 -13.42 4.94 -4.24
CA ILE A 142 -13.81 6.13 -3.50
C ILE A 142 -15.30 6.37 -3.72
N GLU A 143 -16.03 6.57 -2.64
CA GLU A 143 -17.44 6.98 -2.66
C GLU A 143 -17.58 8.37 -2.04
N ILE A 144 -18.40 9.22 -2.64
CA ILE A 144 -18.76 10.51 -2.05
C ILE A 144 -20.01 10.30 -1.22
N VAL A 145 -19.86 10.23 0.10
CA VAL A 145 -20.95 9.90 1.02
C VAL A 145 -21.88 11.09 1.20
N LYS A 146 -21.32 12.31 1.25
CA LYS A 146 -22.06 13.53 1.52
C LYS A 146 -21.32 14.73 0.98
N THR A 147 -22.07 15.71 0.46
CA THR A 147 -21.55 17.03 0.11
C THR A 147 -22.30 18.11 0.88
N VAL A 148 -21.55 19.06 1.46
CA VAL A 148 -22.09 20.22 2.18
C VAL A 148 -21.61 21.49 1.48
N PRO A 149 -22.48 22.17 0.71
CA PRO A 149 -22.21 23.49 0.15
C PRO A 149 -21.78 24.48 1.24
N GLN A 150 -20.84 25.36 0.93
CA GLN A 150 -20.42 26.46 1.80
C GLN A 150 -20.83 27.83 1.21
N PRO A 151 -21.02 28.86 2.04
CA PRO A 151 -21.46 30.18 1.57
C PRO A 151 -20.49 30.89 0.62
N ASP A 152 -19.21 30.52 0.64
CA ASP A 152 -18.14 31.11 -0.16
C ASP A 152 -17.97 30.47 -1.55
N GLY A 153 -18.89 29.58 -1.94
CA GLY A 153 -18.82 28.85 -3.21
C GLY A 153 -17.91 27.61 -3.16
N THR A 154 -17.40 27.25 -1.99
CA THR A 154 -16.71 25.97 -1.76
C THR A 154 -17.69 24.89 -1.31
N PHE A 155 -17.22 23.65 -1.17
CA PHE A 155 -17.98 22.55 -0.59
C PHE A 155 -17.09 21.71 0.33
N LYS A 156 -17.72 21.00 1.26
CA LYS A 156 -17.08 19.92 2.04
C LYS A 156 -17.64 18.58 1.60
N ASN A 157 -16.77 17.65 1.26
CA ASN A 157 -17.15 16.26 1.02
C ASN A 157 -16.75 15.38 2.19
N THR A 158 -17.64 14.49 2.59
CA THR A 158 -17.26 13.27 3.31
C THR A 158 -17.07 12.19 2.26
N ILE A 159 -15.85 11.68 2.12
CA ILE A 159 -15.55 10.57 1.22
C ILE A 159 -15.27 9.29 2.00
N LYS A 160 -15.63 8.16 1.41
CA LYS A 160 -15.29 6.83 1.90
C LYS A 160 -14.27 6.22 0.96
N VAL A 161 -13.15 5.76 1.49
CA VAL A 161 -12.14 4.99 0.75
C VAL A 161 -12.27 3.54 1.16
N ILE A 162 -12.45 2.65 0.17
CA ILE A 162 -12.57 1.21 0.37
C ILE A 162 -11.26 0.57 -0.09
N ASN A 163 -10.57 -0.08 0.84
CA ASN A 163 -9.26 -0.67 0.60
C ASN A 163 -9.25 -2.16 1.01
N PRO A 164 -9.32 -3.10 0.06
CA PRO A 164 -9.23 -4.54 0.37
C PRO A 164 -7.81 -5.00 0.71
N SER A 165 -6.79 -4.16 0.46
CA SER A 165 -5.39 -4.49 0.72
C SER A 165 -5.08 -4.46 2.23
N PRO A 166 -4.14 -5.30 2.72
CA PRO A 166 -3.56 -5.13 4.05
C PRO A 166 -2.63 -3.90 4.16
N LEU A 167 -2.44 -3.14 3.07
CA LEU A 167 -1.64 -1.92 3.05
C LEU A 167 -2.38 -0.75 3.73
N GLU A 168 -1.71 -0.10 4.66
CA GLU A 168 -2.07 1.20 5.21
C GLU A 168 -1.05 2.24 4.76
N ILE A 169 -1.55 3.40 4.30
CA ILE A 169 -0.71 4.45 3.75
C ILE A 169 -1.30 5.84 4.03
N ASP A 170 -0.45 6.71 4.58
CA ASP A 170 -0.78 8.11 4.80
C ASP A 170 -0.56 8.89 3.51
N VAL A 171 -1.63 9.36 2.88
CA VAL A 171 -1.52 10.32 1.79
C VAL A 171 -1.58 11.72 2.42
N PRO A 172 -0.48 12.50 2.35
CA PRO A 172 -0.42 13.84 2.91
C PRO A 172 -1.44 14.76 2.22
N TYR A 173 -1.43 16.05 2.57
CA TYR A 173 -2.37 17.00 1.97
C TYR A 173 -2.27 16.94 0.44
N ASN A 174 -3.35 16.53 -0.21
CA ASN A 174 -3.37 16.15 -1.60
C ASN A 174 -4.46 16.90 -2.36
N THR A 175 -4.37 16.88 -3.68
CA THR A 175 -5.35 17.45 -4.59
C THR A 175 -5.89 16.37 -5.51
N PHE A 176 -7.21 16.29 -5.59
CA PHE A 176 -7.94 15.49 -6.56
C PHE A 176 -8.77 16.40 -7.46
N HIS A 177 -8.90 16.02 -8.73
CA HIS A 177 -9.78 16.65 -9.70
C HIS A 177 -10.98 15.77 -9.98
N PHE A 178 -12.14 16.40 -10.10
CA PHE A 178 -13.31 15.80 -10.70
C PHE A 178 -13.25 16.05 -12.20
N VAL A 179 -13.11 14.98 -12.97
CA VAL A 179 -12.96 14.99 -14.42
C VAL A 179 -14.17 14.29 -15.01
N ASP A 180 -14.80 14.92 -15.99
CA ASP A 180 -15.92 14.33 -16.72
C ASP A 180 -15.45 13.50 -17.93
N GLU A 181 -16.38 12.85 -18.64
CA GLU A 181 -16.05 11.97 -19.78
C GLU A 181 -15.32 12.69 -20.93
N THR A 182 -15.40 14.02 -20.99
CA THR A 182 -14.75 14.85 -22.02
C THR A 182 -13.33 15.26 -21.63
N GLY A 183 -12.89 14.92 -20.41
CA GLY A 183 -11.63 15.38 -19.84
C GLY A 183 -11.72 16.76 -19.18
N THR A 184 -12.92 17.30 -18.98
CA THR A 184 -13.09 18.62 -18.36
C THR A 184 -12.99 18.51 -16.85
N VAL A 185 -12.07 19.27 -16.25
CA VAL A 185 -12.00 19.42 -14.79
C VAL A 185 -13.07 20.40 -14.32
N PHE A 186 -14.16 19.89 -13.74
CA PHE A 186 -15.28 20.73 -13.30
C PHE A 186 -15.26 21.03 -11.79
N ALA A 187 -14.49 20.29 -11.00
CA ALA A 187 -14.24 20.61 -9.60
C ALA A 187 -12.86 20.13 -9.15
N GLU A 188 -12.35 20.74 -8.07
CA GLU A 188 -11.13 20.34 -7.39
C GLU A 188 -11.45 20.10 -5.91
N GLN A 189 -10.86 19.09 -5.29
CA GLN A 189 -10.91 18.89 -3.85
C GLN A 189 -9.53 18.65 -3.26
N LYS A 190 -9.35 19.04 -2.00
CA LYS A 190 -8.12 18.92 -1.25
C LYS A 190 -8.38 18.44 0.16
N GLY A 191 -7.44 17.67 0.69
CA GLY A 191 -7.48 17.20 2.06
C GLY A 191 -6.40 16.18 2.33
N LYS A 192 -6.40 15.60 3.53
CA LYS A 192 -5.54 14.47 3.88
C LYS A 192 -6.34 13.19 3.72
N LEU A 193 -5.70 12.12 3.25
CA LEU A 193 -6.33 10.80 3.22
C LEU A 193 -5.45 9.83 4.01
N TYR A 194 -6.07 9.10 4.92
CA TYR A 194 -5.43 7.98 5.61
C TYR A 194 -6.08 6.71 5.09
N ILE A 195 -5.40 6.03 4.18
CA ILE A 195 -5.91 4.81 3.59
C ILE A 195 -5.61 3.69 4.57
N THR A 196 -6.61 3.25 5.31
CA THR A 196 -6.50 2.11 6.24
C THR A 196 -6.94 0.83 5.56
N ARG A 197 -6.66 -0.34 6.14
CA ARG A 197 -7.29 -1.59 5.70
C ARG A 197 -8.80 -1.52 5.91
N GLY A 198 -9.58 -1.91 4.92
CA GLY A 198 -11.04 -1.85 4.93
C GLY A 198 -11.56 -0.46 4.57
N ASP A 199 -12.60 -0.03 5.27
CA ASP A 199 -13.28 1.25 5.00
C ASP A 199 -12.71 2.37 5.88
N SER A 200 -12.42 3.53 5.28
CA SER A 200 -12.06 4.76 5.99
C SER A 200 -12.86 5.95 5.49
N TYR A 201 -13.09 6.94 6.37
CA TYR A 201 -13.88 8.14 6.05
C TYR A 201 -13.04 9.39 6.27
N HIS A 202 -13.09 10.31 5.31
CA HIS A 202 -12.29 11.53 5.32
C HIS A 202 -13.12 12.74 4.95
N GLU A 203 -12.83 13.87 5.58
CA GLU A 203 -13.38 15.17 5.19
C GLU A 203 -12.38 15.90 4.29
N VAL A 204 -12.85 16.34 3.13
CA VAL A 204 -12.08 17.11 2.15
C VAL A 204 -12.85 18.36 1.74
N THR A 205 -12.14 19.41 1.35
CA THR A 205 -12.74 20.68 0.90
C THR A 205 -12.50 20.86 -0.57
N GLY A 206 -13.49 21.35 -1.31
CA GLY A 206 -13.35 21.56 -2.73
C GLY A 206 -14.04 22.81 -3.26
N THR A 207 -13.83 23.06 -4.54
CA THR A 207 -14.35 24.22 -5.26
C THR A 207 -14.80 23.80 -6.65
N VAL A 208 -15.96 24.30 -7.08
CA VAL A 208 -16.48 24.09 -8.43
C VAL A 208 -15.78 25.05 -9.39
N LYS A 209 -15.27 24.52 -10.50
CA LYS A 209 -14.58 25.27 -11.56
C LYS A 209 -15.43 25.42 -12.82
N ALA A 210 -16.29 24.45 -13.11
CA ALA A 210 -17.19 24.47 -14.25
C ALA A 210 -18.53 23.82 -13.90
N LYS A 211 -19.54 24.07 -14.74
CA LYS A 211 -20.90 23.54 -14.59
C LYS A 211 -21.23 22.55 -15.70
N ASN A 212 -22.26 21.76 -15.47
CA ASN A 212 -22.87 20.77 -16.34
C ASN A 212 -21.90 19.66 -16.78
N PRO A 213 -21.28 18.93 -15.83
CA PRO A 213 -20.38 17.82 -16.15
C PRO A 213 -21.10 16.75 -16.98
N LYS A 214 -20.35 16.08 -17.86
CA LYS A 214 -20.89 15.11 -18.83
C LYS A 214 -20.49 13.67 -18.49
N GLY A 215 -21.48 12.77 -18.61
CA GLY A 215 -21.27 11.34 -18.50
C GLY A 215 -20.64 10.87 -17.19
N GLU A 216 -19.71 9.92 -17.33
CA GLU A 216 -19.00 9.30 -16.21
C GLU A 216 -18.03 10.31 -15.55
N ILE A 217 -17.99 10.28 -14.23
CA ILE A 217 -17.18 11.20 -13.44
C ILE A 217 -16.04 10.42 -12.77
N HIS A 218 -14.83 10.88 -13.02
CA HIS A 218 -13.62 10.37 -12.41
C HIS A 218 -13.12 11.32 -11.33
N LEU A 219 -12.68 10.75 -10.22
CA LEU A 219 -11.92 11.44 -9.19
C LEU A 219 -10.45 11.05 -9.32
N VAL A 220 -9.65 11.96 -9.87
CA VAL A 220 -8.27 11.71 -10.29
C VAL A 220 -7.30 12.42 -9.36
N GLY A 221 -6.31 11.70 -8.82
CA GLY A 221 -5.25 12.25 -7.99
C GLY A 221 -4.25 13.05 -8.83
N VAL A 222 -3.90 14.25 -8.39
CA VAL A 222 -3.12 15.20 -9.20
C VAL A 222 -1.80 15.60 -8.54
N SER A 223 -1.85 15.89 -7.24
CA SER A 223 -0.66 16.36 -6.53
C SER A 223 -0.73 16.10 -5.04
N VAL A 224 0.44 16.13 -4.41
CA VAL A 224 0.61 16.10 -2.95
C VAL A 224 1.48 17.28 -2.52
N ASP A 225 1.11 17.91 -1.41
CA ASP A 225 1.83 19.01 -0.76
C ASP A 225 2.87 18.48 0.23
N GLN A 226 3.69 17.57 -0.27
CA GLN A 226 4.85 17.03 0.42
C GLN A 226 5.88 16.63 -0.65
N ASP A 227 7.15 16.90 -0.39
CA ASP A 227 8.21 16.40 -1.26
C ASP A 227 8.45 14.91 -1.01
N SER A 228 7.77 14.07 -1.79
CA SER A 228 7.88 12.61 -1.72
C SER A 228 7.58 11.97 -3.07
N TRP A 229 7.89 10.68 -3.19
CA TRP A 229 7.54 9.87 -4.37
C TRP A 229 6.03 9.85 -4.66
N MET A 230 5.19 10.20 -3.68
CA MET A 230 3.74 10.30 -3.87
C MET A 230 3.34 11.37 -4.89
N LYS A 231 4.20 12.36 -5.18
CA LYS A 231 3.97 13.32 -6.27
C LYS A 231 3.75 12.63 -7.62
N VAL A 232 4.39 11.49 -7.82
CA VAL A 232 4.22 10.66 -9.01
C VAL A 232 3.08 9.68 -8.81
N THR A 233 3.07 8.95 -7.70
CA THR A 233 2.15 7.81 -7.55
C THR A 233 0.71 8.20 -7.22
N ILE A 234 0.45 9.45 -6.79
CA ILE A 234 -0.93 9.93 -6.57
C ILE A 234 -1.75 9.88 -7.85
N THR A 235 -1.11 9.95 -9.03
CA THR A 235 -1.81 9.88 -10.32
C THR A 235 -2.30 8.47 -10.67
N TYR A 236 -1.95 7.45 -9.87
CA TYR A 236 -2.53 6.11 -10.00
C TYR A 236 -3.90 6.01 -9.32
N PHE A 237 -4.29 7.01 -8.53
CA PHE A 237 -5.62 7.11 -7.98
C PHE A 237 -6.55 7.71 -9.02
N ASP A 238 -7.34 6.85 -9.64
CA ASP A 238 -8.38 7.20 -10.57
C ASP A 238 -9.61 6.34 -10.25
N SER A 239 -10.66 6.99 -9.74
CA SER A 239 -11.87 6.32 -9.28
C SER A 239 -13.08 6.87 -10.01
N VAL A 240 -13.89 6.00 -10.60
CA VAL A 240 -15.24 6.38 -11.03
C VAL A 240 -16.08 6.65 -9.78
N VAL A 241 -16.74 7.82 -9.74
CA VAL A 241 -17.54 8.27 -8.60
C VAL A 241 -18.94 8.69 -9.02
N THR A 242 -19.91 8.40 -8.15
CA THR A 242 -21.26 8.95 -8.27
C THR A 242 -21.36 10.23 -7.47
N LEU A 243 -21.83 11.31 -8.09
CA LEU A 243 -22.06 12.58 -7.40
C LEU A 243 -23.33 12.51 -6.55
N PRO A 244 -23.29 12.92 -5.26
CA PRO A 244 -24.49 13.03 -4.45
C PRO A 244 -25.35 14.21 -4.94
N PRO A 245 -26.67 14.22 -4.65
CA PRO A 245 -27.59 15.24 -5.15
C PRO A 245 -27.15 16.69 -4.87
N GLU A 246 -26.51 16.93 -3.73
CA GLU A 246 -26.01 18.24 -3.34
C GLU A 246 -24.86 18.71 -4.26
N MET A 247 -23.97 17.79 -4.67
CA MET A 247 -22.89 18.09 -5.60
C MET A 247 -23.41 18.27 -7.04
N VAL A 248 -24.44 17.52 -7.44
CA VAL A 248 -25.12 17.72 -8.73
C VAL A 248 -25.74 19.12 -8.78
N SER A 249 -26.43 19.55 -7.72
CA SER A 249 -27.02 20.89 -7.63
C SER A 249 -25.97 22.01 -7.74
N LEU A 250 -24.81 21.83 -7.08
CA LEU A 250 -23.69 22.79 -7.15
C LEU A 250 -23.07 22.90 -8.55
N THR A 251 -23.11 21.82 -9.31
CA THR A 251 -22.45 21.71 -10.61
C THR A 251 -23.43 21.82 -11.77
N SER A 252 -24.72 22.04 -11.54
CA SER A 252 -25.72 22.31 -12.59
C SER A 252 -25.67 23.76 -13.10
#